data_AF-A0A2G9UWE7-F1
#
_entry.id   AF-A0A2G9UWE7-F1
#
_cell.length_a   1.000
_cell.length_b   1.000
_cell.length_c   1.000
_cell.angle_alpha   90.00
_cell.angle_beta   90.00
_cell.angle_gamma   90.00
#
_symmetry.space_group_name_H-M   'P 1'
#
loop_
_entity.id
_entity.type
_entity.pdbx_description
1 polymer ?
#
loop_
_entity_poly.entity_id
_entity_poly.type
_entity_poly.pdbx_seq_one_letter_code
_entity_poly.pdbx_strand_id
1 'polypeptide(L)'
;MYGDGCVVMTDIIKAPRHATDISNYSYLDILSQDSIERLVVDKHIDTIVHFSALLSAVGEQNVNLALKINGRGVENILEVARCVHTTFKISS
;
A
#
# COMPACT_ATOMS: atom_id res chain seq x y z
N MET A 1 -12.25 16.91 2.91
CA MET A 1 -11.10 16.80 3.81
C MET A 1 -11.33 15.56 4.65
N TYR A 2 -10.48 14.54 4.52
CA TYR A 2 -10.51 13.35 5.38
C TYR A 2 -9.71 13.68 6.65
N GLY A 3 -10.28 13.44 7.84
CA GLY A 3 -9.62 13.71 9.13
C GLY A 3 -8.66 12.58 9.53
N ASP A 4 -7.91 12.77 10.63
CA ASP A 4 -6.88 11.83 11.13
C ASP A 4 -7.41 10.39 11.37
N GLY A 5 -8.70 10.24 11.72
CA GLY A 5 -9.35 8.94 11.89
C GLY A 5 -9.77 8.23 10.60
N CYS A 6 -9.60 8.86 9.43
CA CYS A 6 -10.04 8.35 8.13
C CYS A 6 -8.90 7.81 7.27
N VAL A 7 -7.66 7.89 7.75
CA VAL A 7 -6.47 7.45 7.01
C VAL A 7 -5.87 6.25 7.71
N VAL A 8 -5.64 5.18 6.95
CA VAL A 8 -4.88 4.01 7.39
C VAL A 8 -3.54 4.03 6.68
N MET A 9 -2.45 4.12 7.44
CA MET A 9 -1.10 4.07 6.91
C MET A 9 -0.60 2.63 6.89
N THR A 10 0.08 2.25 5.81
CA THR A 10 0.63 0.90 5.68
C THR A 10 2.01 0.90 5.08
N ASP A 11 2.89 0.03 5.58
CA ASP A 11 4.22 -0.21 5.01
C ASP A 11 4.68 -1.65 5.32
N ILE A 12 5.74 -2.09 4.65
CA ILE A 12 6.49 -3.30 4.96
C ILE A 12 7.43 -3.11 6.15
N ILE A 13 7.70 -1.86 6.57
CA ILE A 13 8.51 -1.56 7.77
C ILE A 13 7.60 -1.19 8.93
N LYS A 14 7.54 -2.03 9.96
CA LYS A 14 6.74 -1.76 11.18
C LYS A 14 7.06 -0.38 11.75
N ALA A 15 6.01 0.34 12.14
CA ALA A 15 6.14 1.64 12.78
C ALA A 15 7.12 1.60 13.98
N PRO A 16 8.00 2.61 14.13
CA PRO A 16 8.87 2.72 15.29
C PRO A 16 8.06 2.73 16.59
N ARG A 17 8.53 2.05 17.64
CA ARG A 17 7.85 1.97 18.94
C ARG A 17 7.58 3.33 19.61
N HIS A 18 8.25 4.38 19.15
CA HIS A 18 8.16 5.74 19.67
C HIS A 18 7.41 6.72 18.75
N ALA A 19 6.82 6.25 17.65
CA ALA A 19 6.02 7.08 16.76
C ALA A 19 4.64 7.35 17.38
N THR A 20 4.55 8.38 18.23
CA THR A 20 3.29 8.84 18.85
C THR A 20 2.33 9.49 17.85
N ASP A 21 2.84 9.91 16.69
CA ASP A 21 2.08 10.65 15.68
C ASP A 21 1.37 9.74 14.67
N ILE A 22 1.53 8.41 14.78
CA ILE A 22 0.93 7.43 13.86
C ILE A 22 -0.09 6.58 14.62
N SER A 23 -1.34 7.04 14.61
CA SER A 23 -2.46 6.39 15.32
C SER A 23 -3.00 5.15 14.60
N ASN A 24 -3.00 5.15 13.26
CA ASN A 24 -3.61 4.11 12.40
C ASN A 24 -2.60 3.47 11.44
N TYR A 25 -1.59 2.79 11.98
CA TYR A 25 -0.60 2.05 11.19
C TYR A 25 -0.92 0.54 11.11
N SER A 26 -0.79 -0.05 9.93
CA SER A 26 -0.89 -1.50 9.73
C SER A 26 0.25 -2.00 8.84
N TYR A 27 0.84 -3.13 9.20
CA TYR A 27 1.83 -3.78 8.34
C TYR A 27 1.12 -4.35 7.09
N LEU A 28 1.64 -4.07 5.91
CA LEU A 28 1.10 -4.58 4.65
C LEU A 28 2.23 -4.79 3.63
N ASP A 29 2.30 -6.00 3.07
CA ASP A 29 3.14 -6.29 1.92
C ASP A 29 2.30 -6.22 0.64
N ILE A 30 2.72 -5.36 -0.29
CA ILE A 30 2.05 -5.13 -1.57
C ILE A 30 2.03 -6.38 -2.46
N LEU A 31 2.93 -7.33 -2.22
CA LEU A 31 2.99 -8.59 -2.95
C LEU A 31 1.96 -9.61 -2.45
N SER A 32 1.33 -9.36 -1.30
CA SER A 32 0.32 -10.23 -0.70
C SER A 32 -1.09 -9.71 -0.97
N GLN A 33 -1.68 -10.10 -2.10
CA GLN A 33 -3.02 -9.68 -2.51
C GLN A 33 -4.10 -9.96 -1.44
N ASP A 34 -4.10 -11.15 -0.84
CA ASP A 34 -5.05 -11.52 0.23
C ASP A 34 -4.98 -10.56 1.44
N SER A 35 -3.78 -10.07 1.77
CA SER A 35 -3.60 -9.14 2.87
C SER A 35 -4.17 -7.77 2.55
N ILE A 36 -4.00 -7.32 1.30
CA ILE A 36 -4.55 -6.06 0.80
C ILE A 36 -6.08 -6.13 0.84
N GLU A 37 -6.66 -7.20 0.29
CA GLU A 37 -8.11 -7.38 0.25
C GLU A 37 -8.73 -7.40 1.65
N ARG A 38 -8.17 -8.19 2.57
CA ARG A 38 -8.65 -8.24 3.97
C ARG A 38 -8.60 -6.86 4.62
N LEU A 39 -7.50 -6.13 4.47
CA LEU A 39 -7.38 -4.80 5.07
C LEU A 39 -8.43 -3.84 4.50
N VAL A 40 -8.64 -3.85 3.19
CA VAL A 40 -9.61 -2.97 2.51
C VAL A 40 -11.03 -3.27 2.99
N VAL A 41 -11.40 -4.55 3.10
CA VAL A 41 -12.72 -4.98 3.58
C VAL A 41 -12.91 -4.66 5.06
N ASP A 42 -11.96 -5.06 5.92
CA ASP A 42 -12.05 -4.92 7.37
C ASP A 42 -12.08 -3.45 7.84
N LYS A 43 -11.40 -2.57 7.09
CA LYS A 43 -11.32 -1.14 7.39
C LYS A 43 -12.28 -0.29 6.56
N HIS A 44 -13.07 -0.91 5.68
CA HIS A 44 -13.99 -0.23 4.76
C HIS A 44 -13.32 0.91 3.98
N ILE A 45 -12.13 0.64 3.42
CA ILE A 45 -11.37 1.63 2.65
C ILE A 45 -12.13 1.93 1.35
N ASP A 46 -12.32 3.21 1.03
CA ASP A 46 -12.92 3.66 -0.23
C ASP A 46 -11.87 4.05 -1.29
N THR A 47 -10.71 4.54 -0.83
CA THR A 47 -9.65 5.09 -1.69
C THR A 47 -8.29 4.54 -1.25
N ILE A 48 -7.54 4.02 -2.22
CA ILE A 48 -6.17 3.54 -2.02
C ILE A 48 -5.21 4.54 -2.69
N VAL A 49 -4.28 5.09 -1.91
CA VAL A 49 -3.18 5.90 -2.42
C VAL A 49 -1.89 5.08 -2.38
N HIS A 50 -1.33 4.78 -3.55
CA HIS A 50 -0.18 3.89 -3.66
C HIS A 50 1.13 4.66 -3.82
N PHE A 51 1.97 4.53 -2.79
CA PHE A 51 3.31 5.10 -2.71
C PHE A 51 4.42 4.03 -2.80
N SER A 52 4.08 2.75 -2.78
CA SER A 52 5.05 1.66 -2.71
C SER A 52 5.74 1.46 -4.06
N ALA A 53 6.88 2.12 -4.26
CA ALA A 53 7.72 1.96 -5.43
C ALA A 53 9.21 1.89 -5.05
N LEU A 54 9.94 1.02 -5.74
CA LEU A 54 11.39 1.06 -5.77
C LEU A 54 11.84 2.18 -6.71
N LEU A 55 12.64 3.10 -6.18
CA LEU A 55 13.30 4.16 -6.94
C LEU A 55 14.26 3.56 -7.98
N SER A 56 14.37 4.23 -9.14
CA SER A 56 15.19 3.76 -10.28
C SER A 56 16.61 3.39 -9.90
N ALA A 57 17.29 4.20 -9.09
CA ALA A 57 18.67 3.93 -8.66
C ALA A 57 18.83 2.59 -7.91
N VAL A 58 17.84 2.20 -7.10
CA VAL A 58 17.83 0.91 -6.39
C VAL A 58 17.32 -0.21 -7.31
N GLY A 59 16.36 0.11 -8.19
CA GLY A 59 15.79 -0.84 -9.14
C GLY A 59 16.77 -1.28 -10.22
N GLU A 60 17.68 -0.41 -10.66
CA GLU A 60 18.74 -0.74 -11.61
C GLU A 60 19.75 -1.74 -11.01
N GLN A 61 20.00 -1.66 -9.70
CA GLN A 61 20.83 -2.65 -9.01
C GLN A 61 20.13 -3.99 -8.79
N ASN A 62 18.79 -3.99 -8.73
CA ASN A 62 18.00 -5.21 -8.53
C ASN A 62 16.70 -5.20 -9.35
N VAL A 63 16.87 -5.42 -10.65
CA VAL A 63 15.78 -5.37 -11.64
C VAL A 63 14.66 -6.37 -11.33
N ASN A 64 15.00 -7.57 -10.86
CA ASN A 64 14.02 -8.58 -10.49
C ASN A 64 13.12 -8.13 -9.33
N LEU A 65 13.68 -7.42 -8.35
CA LEU A 65 12.90 -6.89 -7.23
C LEU A 65 12.05 -5.70 -7.68
N ALA A 66 12.60 -4.81 -8.52
CA ALA A 66 11.87 -3.68 -9.08
C ALA A 66 10.64 -4.11 -9.89
N LEU A 67 10.79 -5.11 -10.77
CA LEU A 67 9.67 -5.65 -11.55
C LEU A 67 8.59 -6.28 -10.65
N LYS A 68 8.99 -6.96 -9.57
CA LYS A 68 8.04 -7.50 -8.60
C LYS A 68 7.28 -6.39 -7.87
N ILE A 69 7.97 -5.44 -7.27
CA ILE A 69 7.33 -4.41 -6.45
C ILE A 69 6.54 -3.43 -7.31
N ASN A 70 7.17 -2.82 -8.32
CA ASN A 70 6.54 -1.78 -9.13
C ASN A 70 5.55 -2.35 -10.16
N GLY A 71 5.79 -3.57 -10.63
CA GLY A 71 4.90 -4.25 -11.58
C GLY A 71 3.79 -5.01 -10.84
N ARG A 72 4.13 -6.13 -10.20
CA ARG A 72 3.12 -6.97 -9.52
C ARG A 72 2.43 -6.26 -8.37
N GLY A 73 3.11 -5.39 -7.63
CA GLY A 73 2.47 -4.63 -6.55
C GLY A 73 1.33 -3.73 -7.06
N VAL A 74 1.54 -3.06 -8.19
CA VAL A 74 0.47 -2.25 -8.83
C VAL A 74 -0.64 -3.13 -9.37
N GLU A 75 -0.30 -4.25 -10.03
CA GLU A 75 -1.29 -5.23 -10.52
C GLU A 75 -2.20 -5.74 -9.39
N ASN A 76 -1.62 -6.12 -8.25
CA ASN A 76 -2.37 -6.59 -7.08
C ASN A 76 -3.36 -5.53 -6.58
N ILE A 77 -2.94 -4.26 -6.47
CA ILE A 77 -3.83 -3.19 -5.99
C ILE A 77 -4.95 -2.91 -6.98
N LEU A 78 -4.64 -2.88 -8.28
CA LEU A 78 -5.65 -2.68 -9.31
C LEU A 78 -6.71 -3.78 -9.28
N GLU A 79 -6.28 -5.03 -9.09
CA GLU A 79 -7.18 -6.17 -9.00
C GLU A 79 -8.07 -6.11 -7.76
N VAL A 80 -7.50 -5.78 -6.59
CA VAL A 80 -8.30 -5.57 -5.37
C VAL A 80 -9.28 -4.41 -5.56
N ALA A 81 -8.83 -3.29 -6.13
CA ALA A 81 -9.67 -2.12 -6.37
C ALA A 81 -10.86 -2.45 -7.29
N ARG A 82 -10.62 -3.29 -8.31
CA ARG A 82 -11.65 -3.81 -9.21
C ARG A 82 -12.65 -4.71 -8.48
N CYS A 83 -12.18 -5.63 -7.63
CA CYS A 83 -13.03 -6.57 -6.90
C CYS A 83 -13.93 -5.87 -5.87
N VAL A 84 -13.39 -4.93 -5.10
CA VAL A 84 -14.09 -4.29 -3.99
C VAL A 84 -14.63 -2.90 -4.30
N HIS A 85 -14.57 -2.47 -5.57
CA HIS A 85 -15.05 -1.16 -6.05
C HIS A 85 -14.44 0.04 -5.31
N THR A 86 -13.11 0.02 -5.11
CA THR A 86 -12.37 1.15 -4.51
C THR A 86 -11.67 2.01 -5.55
N THR A 87 -11.48 3.28 -5.21
CA THR A 87 -10.74 4.22 -6.07
C THR A 87 -9.25 4.05 -5.86
N PHE A 88 -8.51 3.75 -6.92
CA PHE A 88 -7.06 3.69 -6.90
C PHE A 88 -6.43 5.00 -7.39
N LYS A 89 -5.49 5.55 -6.62
CA LYS A 89 -4.69 6.72 -7.00
C LYS A 89 -3.21 6.40 -6.84
N ILE A 90 -2.45 6.62 -7.91
CA ILE A 90 -0.99 6.63 -7.85
C ILE A 90 -0.55 8.03 -7.43
N SER A 91 0.30 8.12 -6.41
CA SER A 91 0.97 9.37 -6.09
C SER A 91 2.31 9.41 -6.81
N SER A 92 2.47 10.37 -7.73
CA SER A 92 3.71 10.69 -8.44
C SER A 92 4.44 11.86 -7.81
#